data_AF-A0A416HD70-F1
#
_entry.id   AF-A0A416HD70-F1
#
_cell.length_a   1.000
_cell.length_b   1.000
_cell.length_c   1.000
_cell.angle_alpha   90.00
_cell.angle_beta   90.00
_cell.angle_gamma   90.00
#
_symmetry.space_group_name_H-M   'P 1'
#
loop_
_entity.id
_entity.type
_entity.pdbx_description
1 polymer ?
#
loop_
_entity_poly.entity_id
_entity_poly.type
_entity_poly.pdbx_seq_one_letter_code
_entity_poly.pdbx_strand_id
1 'polypeptide(L)' 'MKSILIRDTTKEERIALIREWLPDDDGLEADGGMDLWDLYADYINGTKEIAECNAAFSTGYLTERDLAEGTLKK' A
#
# COMPACT_ATOMS: atom_id res chain seq x y z
N MET A 1 13.63 15.12 3.78
CA MET A 1 12.74 13.94 3.64
C MET A 1 11.85 13.94 4.86
N LYS A 2 10.53 14.13 4.71
CA LYS A 2 9.62 14.04 5.86
C LYS A 2 9.59 12.59 6.35
N SER A 3 9.51 12.39 7.67
CA SER A 3 9.34 11.07 8.25
C SER A 3 8.00 10.48 7.79
N ILE A 4 7.99 9.19 7.49
CA ILE A 4 6.79 8.42 7.10
C ILE A 4 6.43 7.36 8.15
N LEU A 5 7.04 7.46 9.35
CA LEU A 5 6.79 6.53 10.44
C LEU A 5 5.55 6.96 11.19
N ILE A 6 4.72 5.99 11.62
CA ILE A 6 3.51 6.30 12.40
C ILE A 6 3.85 7.05 13.69
N ARG A 7 4.98 6.71 14.30
CA ARG A 7 5.46 7.35 15.54
C ARG A 7 5.80 8.83 15.36
N ASP A 8 6.24 9.23 14.17
CA ASP A 8 6.73 10.58 13.88
C ASP A 8 5.73 11.42 13.08
N THR A 9 4.52 10.88 12.82
CA THR A 9 3.49 11.52 12.00
C THR A 9 2.13 11.48 12.68
N THR A 10 1.31 12.51 12.45
CA THR A 10 -0.11 12.47 12.83
C THR A 10 -0.96 11.82 11.75
N LYS A 11 -2.19 11.45 12.09
CA LYS A 11 -3.17 10.93 11.13
C LYS A 11 -3.39 11.91 9.96
N GLU A 12 -3.43 13.21 10.23
CA GLU A 12 -3.61 14.25 9.20
C GLU A 12 -2.39 14.35 8.29
N GLU A 13 -1.18 14.27 8.84
CA GLU A 13 0.06 14.26 8.05
C GLU A 13 0.13 13.04 7.15
N ARG A 14 -0.28 11.87 7.65
CA ARG A 14 -0.37 10.65 6.84
C ARG A 14 -1.37 10.79 5.70
N ILE A 15 -2.54 11.38 5.94
CA ILE A 15 -3.52 11.65 4.88
C ILE A 15 -2.93 12.61 3.83
N ALA A 16 -2.26 13.67 4.25
CA ALA A 16 -1.61 14.62 3.32
C ALA A 16 -0.51 13.95 2.49
N LEU A 17 0.29 13.06 3.07
CA LEU A 17 1.29 12.26 2.35
C LEU A 17 0.64 11.35 1.30
N ILE A 18 -0.42 10.62 1.68
CA ILE A 18 -1.13 9.73 0.75
C ILE A 18 -1.76 10.53 -0.41
N ARG A 19 -2.31 11.72 -0.15
CA ARG A 19 -2.83 12.61 -1.21
C ARG A 19 -1.76 13.21 -2.11
N GLU A 20 -0.54 13.39 -1.60
CA GLU A 20 0.60 13.80 -2.42
C GLU A 20 1.04 12.66 -3.36
N TRP A 21 0.84 11.40 -2.96
CA TRP A 21 1.19 10.21 -3.76
C TRP A 21 0.07 9.75 -4.69
N LEU A 22 -1.19 9.92 -4.27
CA LEU A 22 -2.39 9.62 -5.02
C LEU A 22 -2.99 10.95 -5.50
N PRO A 23 -2.65 11.42 -6.72
CA PRO A 23 -3.29 12.60 -7.27
C PRO A 23 -4.81 12.38 -7.32
N ASP A 24 -5.58 13.36 -6.83
CA ASP A 24 -7.05 13.32 -6.74
C ASP A 24 -7.74 13.07 -8.11
N ASP A 25 -7.01 13.06 -9.24
CA ASP A 25 -7.53 13.07 -10.61
C ASP A 25 -7.61 11.68 -11.29
N ASP A 26 -6.89 10.65 -10.83
CA ASP A 26 -6.58 9.48 -11.69
C ASP A 26 -6.87 8.09 -11.08
N GLY A 27 -7.50 8.00 -9.90
CA GLY A 27 -7.62 6.74 -9.16
C GLY A 27 -9.02 6.30 -8.73
N LEU A 28 -10.03 7.16 -8.88
CA LEU A 28 -11.36 6.97 -8.27
C LEU A 28 -12.42 6.32 -9.19
N GLU A 29 -12.10 6.06 -10.46
CA GLU A 29 -13.07 5.63 -11.47
C GLU A 29 -12.81 4.20 -12.01
N ALA A 30 -12.11 3.35 -11.25
CA ALA A 30 -11.97 1.94 -11.59
C ALA A 30 -12.91 1.08 -10.72
N ASP A 31 -14.19 1.06 -11.14
CA ASP A 31 -15.24 0.13 -10.69
C ASP A 31 -14.68 -1.31 -10.55
N GLY A 32 -14.26 -1.70 -9.34
CA GLY A 32 -13.76 -3.04 -9.02
C GLY A 32 -12.27 -3.20 -8.69
N GLY A 33 -11.47 -2.12 -8.61
CA GLY A 33 -10.11 -2.17 -8.08
C GLY A 33 -10.05 -2.08 -6.55
N MET A 34 -9.05 -2.68 -5.89
CA MET A 34 -8.77 -2.37 -4.49
C MET A 34 -8.36 -0.91 -4.40
N ASP A 35 -9.17 -0.07 -3.74
CA ASP A 35 -8.86 1.35 -3.57
C ASP A 35 -7.49 1.49 -2.90
N LEU A 36 -6.60 2.28 -3.49
CA LEU A 36 -5.29 2.58 -2.89
C LEU A 36 -5.47 3.25 -1.50
N TRP A 37 -6.62 3.90 -1.28
CA TRP A 37 -7.04 4.38 0.04
C TRP A 37 -7.21 3.26 1.08
N ASP A 38 -7.78 2.12 0.71
CA ASP A 38 -7.97 0.98 1.61
C ASP A 38 -6.63 0.31 1.95
N LEU A 39 -5.73 0.23 0.98
CA LEU A 39 -4.36 -0.26 1.20
C LEU A 39 -3.61 0.58 2.25
N TYR A 40 -3.77 1.90 2.19
CA TYR A 40 -3.14 2.83 3.13
C TYR A 40 -4.02 3.17 4.35
N ALA A 41 -5.24 2.63 4.46
CA ALA A 41 -6.13 2.90 5.59
C ALA A 41 -5.51 2.45 6.91
N ASP A 42 -4.81 1.32 6.90
CA ASP A 42 -4.05 0.82 8.07
C ASP A 42 -2.95 1.81 8.49
N TYR A 43 -2.18 2.32 7.52
CA TYR A 43 -1.16 3.34 7.78
C TYR A 43 -1.77 4.63 8.33
N ILE A 44 -2.85 5.13 7.72
CA ILE A 44 -3.57 6.33 8.18
C ILE A 44 -4.06 6.13 9.63
N ASN A 45 -4.64 4.97 9.93
CA ASN A 45 -5.11 4.63 11.27
C ASN A 45 -3.99 4.37 12.28
N GLY A 46 -2.75 4.22 11.83
CA GLY A 46 -1.62 3.95 12.69
C GLY A 46 -1.56 2.50 13.16
N THR A 47 -2.20 1.57 12.45
CA THR A 47 -2.21 0.13 12.76
C THR A 47 -1.00 -0.59 12.16
N LYS A 48 -0.50 -0.14 11.00
CA LYS A 48 0.65 -0.72 10.31
C LYS A 48 1.54 0.33 9.66
N GLU A 49 2.85 0.11 9.68
CA GLU A 49 3.78 1.05 9.04
C GLU A 49 3.59 1.05 7.51
N ILE A 50 3.94 2.17 6.87
CA ILE A 50 3.83 2.29 5.41
C ILE A 50 4.66 1.23 4.66
N ALA A 51 5.77 0.80 5.25
CA ALA A 51 6.59 -0.28 4.72
C ALA A 51 5.82 -1.62 4.68
N GLU A 52 4.96 -1.87 5.67
CA GLU A 52 4.13 -3.08 5.73
C GLU A 52 2.98 -3.00 4.72
N CYS A 53 2.34 -1.84 4.56
CA CYS A 53 1.35 -1.59 3.51
C CYS A 53 1.95 -1.82 2.11
N ASN A 54 3.14 -1.27 1.85
CA ASN A 54 3.85 -1.44 0.58
C ASN A 54 4.26 -2.89 0.31
N ALA A 55 4.67 -3.63 1.35
CA ALA A 55 4.99 -5.05 1.26
C ALA A 55 3.76 -5.90 0.94
N ALA A 56 2.59 -5.56 1.50
CA ALA A 56 1.32 -6.21 1.21
C ALA A 56 0.90 -6.01 -0.26
N PHE A 57 1.09 -4.81 -0.80
CA PHE A 57 0.84 -4.53 -2.22
C PHE A 57 1.80 -5.30 -3.14
N SER A 58 3.10 -5.30 -2.83
CA SER A 58 4.10 -6.02 -3.63
C SER A 58 3.92 -7.54 -3.60
N THR A 59 3.38 -8.10 -2.51
CA THR A 59 3.12 -9.55 -2.39
C THR A 59 1.97 -10.02 -3.30
N GLY A 60 1.11 -9.12 -3.78
CA GLY A 60 0.12 -9.43 -4.82
C GLY A 60 0.73 -9.64 -6.22
N TYR A 61 1.98 -9.23 -6.42
CA TYR A 61 2.78 -9.46 -7.63
C TYR A 61 3.61 -10.74 -7.55
N LEU A 62 3.06 -11.82 -6.97
CA LEU A 62 3.46 -13.16 -7.39
C LEU A 62 2.97 -13.32 -8.82
N THR A 63 3.82 -12.92 -9.76
CA THR A 63 3.59 -13.18 -11.18
C THR A 63 3.36 -14.68 -11.38
N GLU A 64 2.63 -15.08 -12.42
CA GLU A 64 2.45 -16.49 -12.79
C GLU A 64 3.79 -17.28 -12.88
N ARG A 65 4.93 -16.56 -12.95
CA ARG A 65 6.29 -17.09 -12.87
C ARG A 65 6.63 -17.74 -11.52
N ASP A 66 6.13 -17.23 -10.39
CA ASP A 66 6.37 -17.80 -9.06
C ASP A 66 5.47 -19.02 -8.78
N LEU A 67 4.29 -19.10 -9.42
CA LEU A 67 3.44 -20.30 -9.40
C LEU A 67 3.96 -21.41 -10.34
N ALA A 68 4.63 -21.03 -11.43
CA ALA A 68 5.18 -21.96 -12.42
C ALA A 68 6.45 -22.69 -11.92
N GLU A 69 7.18 -22.13 -10.94
CA GLU A 69 8.34 -22.79 -10.32
C GLU A 69 7.95 -23.69 -9.13
N GLY A 70 6.76 -24.32 -9.22
CA GLY A 70 6.33 -25.48 -8.44
C GLY A 70 7.18 -26.73 -8.68
N THR A 71 8.51 -26.64 -8.56
CA THR A 71 9.39 -27.75 -8.24
C THR A 71 9.89 -27.62 -6.81
N LEU A 72 8.93 -27.69 -5.87
CA LEU A 72 9.20 -28.24 -4.54
C LEU A 72 9.74 -29.67 -4.75
N LYS A 73 11.06 -29.78 -4.90
CA LYS A 73 11.76 -31.07 -4.87
C LYS A 73 11.53 -31.68 -3.49
N LYS A 74 10.78 -32.77 -3.48
CA LYS A 74 10.76 -33.74 -2.38
C LYS A 74 12.04 -34.57 -2.41
#